data_AF-A0A3D4HPA7-F1
#
_entry.id   AF-A0A3D4HPA7-F1
#
_cell.length_a   1.000
_cell.length_b   1.000
_cell.length_c   1.000
_cell.angle_alpha   90.00
_cell.angle_beta   90.00
_cell.angle_gamma   90.00
#
_symmetry.space_group_name_H-M   'P 1'
#
loop_
_entity.id
_entity.type
_entity.pdbx_description
1 polymer ?
#
loop_
_entity_poly.entity_id
_entity_poly.type
_entity_poly.pdbx_seq_one_letter_code
_entity_poly.pdbx_strand_id
1 'polypeptide(L)'
;MPVRMTGMISGMDTESLIKGMVDAQRLKNKRVEDKQTLLGWKQDRWKELNTKLYKLYTADLNKMRLKSSYMTKKVSSTNEDLVTVNSKVNAPVGSHELTIDALARSQYVTSGVIKVGTGDTA
;
A
#
# COMPACT_ATOMS: atom_id res chain seq x y z
N MET A 1 54.57 52.47 -37.65
CA MET A 1 55.37 51.32 -38.15
C MET A 1 54.44 50.16 -38.42
N PRO A 2 54.38 49.61 -39.64
CA PRO A 2 53.51 48.47 -39.92
C PRO A 2 54.10 47.24 -39.24
N VAL A 3 53.31 46.61 -38.36
CA VAL A 3 53.62 45.28 -37.83
C VAL A 3 53.54 44.32 -39.01
N ARG A 4 54.72 43.89 -39.49
CA ARG A 4 54.85 42.92 -40.57
C ARG A 4 54.34 41.57 -40.08
N MET A 5 53.08 41.29 -40.38
CA MET A 5 52.43 40.00 -40.15
C MET A 5 52.74 39.06 -41.32
N THR A 6 54.02 38.76 -41.52
CA THR A 6 54.48 37.74 -42.47
C THR A 6 55.08 36.59 -41.66
N GLY A 7 54.23 35.72 -41.15
CA GLY A 7 54.67 34.60 -40.31
C GLY A 7 53.59 33.79 -39.60
N MET A 8 52.33 34.24 -39.59
CA MET A 8 51.22 33.52 -38.91
C MET A 8 50.38 32.61 -39.82
N ILE A 9 50.77 32.40 -41.08
CA ILE A 9 50.01 31.56 -42.02
C ILE A 9 50.47 30.08 -42.05
N SER A 10 51.50 29.70 -41.28
CA SER A 10 51.96 28.30 -41.24
C SER A 10 51.76 27.73 -39.83
N GLY A 11 50.72 26.93 -39.66
CA GLY A 11 50.54 26.10 -38.45
C GLY A 11 49.79 26.74 -37.27
N MET A 12 48.97 27.77 -37.48
CA MET A 12 47.98 28.11 -36.46
C MET A 12 46.93 27.00 -36.48
N ASP A 13 46.96 26.16 -35.44
CA ASP A 13 45.99 25.09 -35.18
C ASP A 13 44.61 25.70 -34.88
N THR A 14 44.01 26.24 -35.93
CA THR A 14 42.67 26.78 -35.97
C THR A 14 41.66 25.72 -35.56
N GLU A 15 41.96 24.44 -35.81
CA GLU A 15 41.12 23.32 -35.43
C GLU A 15 41.11 23.09 -33.91
N SER A 16 42.26 23.19 -33.22
CA SER A 16 42.31 23.17 -31.75
C SER A 16 41.72 24.42 -31.11
N LEU A 17 41.89 25.59 -31.73
CA LEU A 17 41.26 26.82 -31.24
C LEU A 17 39.72 26.73 -31.35
N ILE A 18 39.22 26.24 -32.49
CA ILE A 18 37.79 26.00 -32.72
C ILE A 18 37.28 24.92 -31.77
N LYS A 19 38.00 23.80 -31.59
CA LYS A 19 37.65 22.77 -30.60
C LYS A 19 37.59 23.32 -29.19
N GLY A 20 38.58 24.09 -28.75
CA GLY A 20 38.58 24.72 -27.42
C GLY A 20 37.39 25.66 -27.20
N MET A 21 37.02 26.42 -28.23
CA MET A 21 35.87 27.33 -28.18
C MET A 21 34.53 26.57 -28.16
N VAL A 22 34.42 25.49 -28.95
CA VAL A 22 33.26 24.59 -28.96
C VAL A 22 33.12 23.85 -27.63
N ASP A 23 34.21 23.36 -27.05
CA ASP A 23 34.20 22.66 -25.75
C ASP A 23 33.86 23.60 -24.60
N ALA A 24 34.35 24.85 -24.63
CA ALA A 24 33.93 25.89 -23.68
C ALA A 24 32.43 26.18 -23.77
N GLN A 25 31.86 26.18 -24.98
CA GLN A 25 30.42 26.37 -25.18
C GLN A 25 29.62 25.13 -24.77
N ARG A 26 30.12 23.92 -25.06
CA ARG A 26 29.55 22.63 -24.61
C ARG A 26 29.53 22.54 -23.09
N LEU A 27 30.52 23.07 -22.39
CA LEU A 27 30.53 23.14 -20.92
C LEU A 27 29.31 23.91 -20.39
N LYS A 28 28.91 25.00 -21.06
CA LYS A 28 27.72 25.77 -20.70
C LYS A 28 26.44 24.93 -20.86
N ASN A 29 26.32 24.19 -21.96
CA ASN A 29 25.19 23.28 -22.18
C ASN A 29 25.18 22.13 -21.17
N LYS A 30 26.34 21.50 -20.93
CA LYS A 30 26.50 20.42 -19.95
C LYS A 30 26.08 20.86 -18.55
N ARG A 31 26.43 22.09 -18.12
CA ARG A 31 25.96 22.66 -16.85
C ARG A 31 24.44 22.78 -16.75
N VAL A 32 23.75 23.03 -17.86
CA VAL A 32 22.28 23.10 -17.89
C VAL A 32 21.68 21.70 -17.82
N GLU A 33 22.24 20.74 -18.55
CA GLU A 33 21.84 19.32 -18.50
C GLU A 33 22.06 18.71 -17.11
N ASP A 34 23.21 18.98 -16.48
CA ASP A 34 23.53 18.55 -15.13
C ASP A 34 22.52 19.12 -14.11
N LYS A 35 22.14 20.39 -14.27
CA LYS A 35 21.10 21.03 -13.43
C LYS A 35 19.73 20.40 -13.64
N GLN A 36 19.34 20.10 -14.88
CA GLN A 36 18.07 19.41 -15.16
C GLN A 36 18.04 18.03 -14.51
N THR A 37 19.14 17.28 -14.63
CA THR A 37 19.27 15.94 -14.04
C THR A 37 19.17 15.99 -12.52
N LEU A 38 19.89 16.92 -11.88
CA LEU A 38 19.82 17.14 -10.43
C LEU A 38 18.40 17.51 -9.99
N LEU A 39 17.69 18.34 -10.75
CA LEU A 39 16.33 18.76 -10.44
C LEU A 39 15.35 17.58 -10.57
N GLY A 40 15.51 16.74 -11.59
CA GLY A 40 14.75 15.50 -11.77
C GLY A 40 14.93 14.55 -10.57
N TRP A 41 16.19 14.29 -10.16
CA TRP A 41 16.46 13.47 -8.98
C TRP A 41 15.85 14.05 -7.70
N LYS A 42 15.87 15.38 -7.52
CA LYS A 42 15.20 16.03 -6.39
C LYS A 42 13.69 15.79 -6.44
N GLN A 43 13.05 15.98 -7.59
CA GLN A 43 11.61 15.76 -7.75
C GLN A 43 11.21 14.32 -7.46
N ASP A 44 11.97 13.34 -7.95
CA ASP A 44 11.68 11.92 -7.70
C ASP A 44 11.79 11.58 -6.22
N ARG A 45 12.81 12.09 -5.53
CA ARG A 45 12.94 11.92 -4.07
C ARG A 45 11.80 12.59 -3.30
N TRP A 46 11.34 13.76 -3.74
CA TRP A 46 10.17 14.42 -3.15
C TRP A 46 8.89 13.61 -3.34
N LYS A 47 8.66 13.04 -4.53
CA LYS A 47 7.49 12.16 -4.79
C LYS A 47 7.53 10.90 -3.92
N GLU A 48 8.71 10.29 -3.80
CA GLU A 48 8.91 9.10 -2.97
C GLU A 48 8.61 9.39 -1.50
N LEU A 49 9.13 10.50 -0.98
CA LEU A 49 8.90 10.93 0.40
C LEU A 49 7.43 11.26 0.66
N ASN A 50 6.77 11.97 -0.26
CA ASN A 50 5.36 12.31 -0.12
C ASN A 50 4.49 11.04 -0.09
N THR A 51 4.81 10.04 -0.92
CA THR A 51 4.11 8.75 -0.91
C THR A 51 4.30 8.01 0.42
N LYS A 52 5.51 8.02 0.98
CA LYS A 52 5.80 7.41 2.28
C LYS A 52 5.06 8.12 3.41
N LEU A 53 5.06 9.46 3.42
CA LEU A 53 4.37 10.25 4.43
C LEU A 53 2.85 10.07 4.35
N TYR A 54 2.29 10.05 3.13
CA TYR A 54 0.88 9.79 2.92
C TYR A 54 0.47 8.40 3.41
N LYS A 55 1.27 7.36 3.13
CA LYS A 55 1.07 6.01 3.67
C LYS A 55 1.08 5.99 5.20
N LEU A 56 2.08 6.62 5.82
CA LEU A 56 2.17 6.70 7.28
C LEU A 56 0.91 7.33 7.90
N TYR A 57 0.47 8.47 7.36
CA TYR A 57 -0.70 9.18 7.87
C TYR A 57 -2.00 8.39 7.67
N THR A 58 -2.19 7.83 6.47
CA THR A 58 -3.47 7.18 6.10
C THR A 58 -3.61 5.76 6.61
N ALA A 59 -2.53 4.98 6.63
CA ALA A 59 -2.58 3.56 6.97
C ALA A 59 -2.26 3.33 8.45
N ASP A 60 -1.11 3.81 8.93
CA ASP A 60 -0.64 3.46 10.27
C ASP A 60 -1.28 4.36 11.32
N LEU A 61 -1.20 5.68 11.11
CA LEU A 61 -1.66 6.66 12.09
C LEU A 61 -3.19 6.68 12.20
N ASN A 62 -3.91 6.48 11.09
CA ASN A 62 -5.37 6.45 11.11
C ASN A 62 -5.93 5.18 11.78
N LYS A 63 -5.27 4.02 11.61
CA LYS A 63 -5.64 2.77 12.31
C LYS A 63 -5.37 2.86 13.82
N MET A 64 -4.26 3.49 14.20
CA MET A 64 -3.92 3.76 15.60
C MET A 64 -4.79 4.87 16.21
N ARG A 65 -5.20 5.88 15.45
CA ARG A 65 -6.09 6.94 15.95
C ARG A 65 -7.50 6.41 16.27
N LEU A 66 -7.97 5.39 15.57
CA LEU A 66 -9.27 4.79 15.84
C LEU A 66 -9.25 4.06 17.20
N LYS A 67 -9.83 4.69 18.23
CA LYS A 67 -10.06 4.12 19.57
C LYS A 67 -10.70 2.72 19.53
N SER A 68 -11.49 2.44 18.49
CA SER A 68 -12.12 1.13 18.26
C SER A 68 -11.11 -0.01 18.09
N SER A 69 -9.93 0.25 17.53
CA SER A 69 -8.87 -0.76 17.34
C SER A 69 -8.27 -1.21 18.67
N TYR A 70 -8.33 -0.37 19.71
CA TYR A 70 -7.82 -0.67 21.05
C TYR A 70 -8.90 -1.16 22.02
N MET A 71 -10.17 -1.10 21.63
CA MET A 71 -11.31 -1.58 22.43
C MET A 71 -11.64 -3.07 22.16
N THR A 72 -10.76 -3.79 21.45
CA THR A 72 -10.93 -5.23 21.22
C THR A 72 -10.77 -5.99 22.54
N LYS A 73 -11.82 -6.68 22.97
CA LYS A 73 -11.84 -7.46 24.21
C LYS A 73 -11.49 -8.91 23.91
N LYS A 74 -10.45 -9.44 24.57
CA LYS A 74 -10.12 -10.87 24.49
C LYS A 74 -11.11 -11.65 25.34
N VAL A 75 -11.80 -12.62 24.73
CA VAL A 75 -12.64 -13.59 25.43
C VAL A 75 -11.90 -14.90 25.48
N SER A 76 -11.87 -15.53 26.65
CA SER A 76 -11.40 -16.90 26.81
C SER A 76 -12.57 -17.73 27.32
N SER A 77 -12.94 -18.78 26.58
CA SER A 77 -13.88 -19.80 27.06
C SER A 77 -13.10 -20.93 27.72
N THR A 78 -13.60 -21.47 28.82
CA THR A 78 -12.99 -22.62 29.49
C THR A 78 -13.18 -23.91 28.67
N ASN A 79 -14.13 -23.94 27.73
CA ASN A 79 -14.33 -25.07 26.83
C ASN A 79 -14.84 -24.59 25.45
N GLU A 80 -13.93 -24.43 24.49
CA GLU A 80 -14.23 -23.92 23.14
C GLU A 80 -14.97 -24.93 22.24
N ASP A 81 -14.88 -26.24 22.54
CA ASP A 81 -15.54 -27.30 21.77
C ASP A 81 -17.05 -27.38 22.03
N LEU A 82 -17.50 -26.94 23.21
CA LEU A 82 -18.93 -26.89 23.58
C LEU A 82 -19.56 -25.53 23.30
N VAL A 83 -18.83 -24.43 23.55
CA VAL A 83 -19.32 -23.06 23.33
C VAL A 83 -18.20 -22.13 22.89
N THR A 84 -18.32 -21.61 21.68
CA THR A 84 -17.50 -20.50 21.18
C THR A 84 -18.19 -19.17 21.48
N VAL A 85 -17.55 -18.31 22.29
CA VAL A 85 -18.06 -16.97 22.62
C VAL A 85 -17.24 -15.92 21.86
N ASN A 86 -17.90 -15.12 21.02
CA ASN A 86 -17.27 -13.98 20.34
C ASN A 86 -17.77 -12.67 20.96
N SER A 87 -16.85 -11.82 21.43
CA SER A 87 -17.20 -10.51 22.01
C SER A 87 -17.11 -9.40 20.98
N LYS A 88 -18.15 -8.56 20.96
CA LYS A 88 -18.16 -7.30 20.20
C LYS A 88 -17.55 -6.18 21.05
N VAL A 89 -17.09 -5.13 20.39
CA VAL A 89 -16.39 -3.96 21.00
C VAL A 89 -17.15 -3.32 22.19
N ASN A 90 -18.49 -3.44 22.22
CA ASN A 90 -19.36 -2.90 23.29
C ASN A 90 -19.73 -3.91 24.39
N ALA A 91 -19.20 -5.14 24.39
CA ALA A 91 -19.59 -6.12 25.40
C ALA A 91 -19.14 -5.69 26.80
N PRO A 92 -19.97 -5.85 27.85
CA PRO A 92 -19.56 -5.60 29.22
C PRO A 92 -18.39 -6.53 29.60
N VAL A 93 -17.44 -6.02 30.42
CA VAL A 93 -16.35 -6.86 30.94
C VAL A 93 -16.86 -7.56 32.19
N GLY A 94 -16.87 -8.89 32.19
CA GLY A 94 -17.30 -9.68 33.34
C GLY A 94 -17.11 -11.17 33.10
N SER A 95 -17.07 -11.93 34.20
CA SER A 95 -17.15 -13.40 34.15
C SER A 95 -18.61 -13.80 34.01
N HIS A 96 -18.91 -14.62 33.01
CA HIS A 96 -20.25 -15.16 32.77
C HIS A 96 -20.21 -16.68 32.94
N GLU A 97 -21.12 -17.20 33.76
CA GLU A 97 -21.30 -18.64 33.95
C GLU A 97 -22.44 -19.10 33.04
N LEU A 98 -22.18 -20.15 32.25
CA LEU A 98 -23.14 -20.68 31.27
C LEU A 98 -23.40 -22.16 31.56
N THR A 99 -24.66 -22.51 31.78
CA THR A 99 -25.11 -23.90 31.92
C THR A 99 -25.93 -24.28 30.69
N ILE A 100 -25.61 -25.43 30.08
CA ILE A 100 -26.29 -25.92 28.87
C ILE A 100 -27.24 -27.04 29.29
N ASP A 101 -28.53 -26.73 29.39
CA ASP A 101 -29.54 -27.73 29.78
C ASP A 101 -30.07 -28.53 28.58
N ALA A 102 -30.20 -27.89 27.41
CA ALA A 102 -30.65 -28.53 26.18
C ALA A 102 -30.15 -27.80 24.93
N LEU A 103 -29.77 -28.55 23.90
CA LEU A 103 -29.42 -28.03 22.58
C LEU A 103 -30.67 -27.79 21.74
N ALA A 104 -30.73 -26.65 21.05
CA ALA A 104 -31.78 -26.36 20.09
C ALA A 104 -31.75 -27.37 18.93
N ARG A 105 -32.90 -27.97 18.60
CA ARG A 105 -33.07 -28.87 17.45
C ARG A 105 -34.14 -28.30 16.53
N SER A 106 -33.89 -28.35 15.21
CA SER A 106 -34.91 -28.01 14.22
C SER A 106 -36.02 -29.05 14.24
N GLN A 107 -37.27 -28.62 14.12
CA GLN A 107 -38.41 -29.52 13.98
C GLN A 107 -38.37 -30.19 12.61
N TYR A 108 -38.47 -31.51 12.58
CA TYR A 108 -38.62 -32.30 11.37
C TYR A 108 -39.98 -33.02 11.41
N VAL A 109 -40.88 -32.67 10.49
CA VAL A 109 -42.14 -33.39 10.29
C VAL A 109 -41.94 -34.32 9.11
N THR A 110 -41.86 -35.61 9.37
CA THR A 110 -41.89 -36.65 8.32
C THR A 110 -43.32 -37.16 8.20
N SER A 111 -43.89 -37.12 6.99
CA SER A 111 -45.20 -37.71 6.71
C SER A 111 -45.09 -39.23 6.76
N GLY A 112 -45.93 -39.88 7.55
CA GLY A 112 -46.03 -41.35 7.56
C GLY A 112 -46.45 -41.88 6.18
N VAL A 113 -45.92 -43.04 5.80
CA VAL A 113 -46.24 -43.71 4.54
C VAL A 113 -47.75 -43.93 4.46
N ILE A 114 -48.42 -43.26 3.51
CA ILE A 114 -49.83 -43.50 3.22
C ILE A 114 -49.90 -44.86 2.53
N LYS A 115 -50.40 -45.88 3.21
CA LYS A 115 -50.85 -47.12 2.56
C LYS A 115 -52.08 -46.75 1.72
N VAL A 116 -51.92 -46.74 0.40
CA VAL A 116 -53.05 -46.68 -0.53
C VAL A 116 -53.86 -47.95 -0.31
N GLY A 117 -55.00 -47.84 0.37
CA GLY A 117 -56.02 -48.88 0.36
C GLY A 117 -56.64 -48.90 -1.02
N THR A 118 -56.24 -49.85 -1.85
CA THR A 118 -56.90 -50.12 -3.13
C THR A 118 -58.34 -50.50 -2.82
N GLY A 119 -59.25 -49.61 -3.21
CA GLY A 119 -60.69 -49.74 -3.01
C GLY A 119 -61.25 -50.96 -3.72
N ASP A 120 -62.25 -51.50 -3.05
CA ASP A 120 -63.29 -52.42 -3.52
C ASP A 120 -63.66 -52.17 -4.99
N THR A 121 -63.47 -53.20 -5.83
CA THR A 121 -64.02 -53.24 -7.19
C THR A 121 -64.74 -54.56 -7.39
N ALA A 122 -66.06 -54.43 -7.58
CA ALA A 122 -67.06 -55.39 -8.07
C ALA A 122 -67.56 -56.47 -7.09
#